data_AF-W4UQE7-F1
#
_entry.id   AF-W4UQE7-F1
#
_cell.length_a   1.000
_cell.length_b   1.000
_cell.length_c   1.000
_cell.angle_alpha   90.00
_cell.angle_beta   90.00
_cell.angle_gamma   90.00
#
_symmetry.space_group_name_H-M   'P 1'
#
loop_
_entity.id
_entity.type
_entity.pdbx_description
1 polymer ?
#
loop_
_entity_poly.entity_id
_entity_poly.type
_entity_poly.pdbx_seq_one_letter_code
_entity_poly.pdbx_strand_id
1 'polypeptide(L)'
;MIREVKFESQDRRIKGILAALNANGIKDIEEANAICEAAGLDPYKTCEETQPICFENAKWAYVVGTAIALKKGCKNAADAAEAIGIGLQAFCIPGSVAADRSVGIGHGNLAAMLLREETKCFAFLAGHESFAAAEGAIKIAAKADKVRKEPLRCILNGLGKDAAQIISRINGFTYVQTQFDYYTGELTVVREIAYSDGARAKVKCYGADDVREGVAIMWKEGVDVSITGNSTNPTRFQHPVAGTYKKERTLLKSLISQ
;
A
#
# COMPACT_ATOMS: atom_id res chain seq x y z
N MET A 1 -0.36 29.19 10.10
CA MET A 1 -0.76 29.50 11.49
C MET A 1 0.07 28.56 12.35
N ILE A 2 1.02 29.06 13.15
CA ILE A 2 2.03 28.18 13.77
C ILE A 2 1.33 27.27 14.78
N ARG A 3 1.20 25.98 14.44
CA ARG A 3 0.64 24.94 15.31
C ARG A 3 1.68 24.57 16.35
N GLU A 4 1.26 24.40 17.60
CA GLU A 4 2.13 23.88 18.65
C GLU A 4 2.55 22.45 18.32
N VAL A 5 3.87 22.20 18.26
CA VAL A 5 4.40 20.87 17.96
C VAL A 5 4.30 19.98 19.20
N LYS A 6 3.23 19.19 19.25
CA LYS A 6 2.96 18.27 20.36
C LYS A 6 2.39 16.95 19.85
N PHE A 7 2.96 15.83 20.28
CA PHE A 7 2.51 14.48 19.90
C PHE A 7 2.96 13.41 20.90
N GLU A 8 2.43 12.19 20.75
CA GLU A 8 2.60 11.11 21.71
C GLU A 8 4.04 10.56 21.75
N SER A 9 4.59 10.43 22.96
CA SER A 9 5.97 9.94 23.21
C SER A 9 7.06 10.78 22.54
N GLN A 10 6.89 12.11 22.51
CA GLN A 10 7.80 13.05 21.86
C GLN A 10 9.26 12.87 22.27
N ASP A 11 9.55 12.69 23.57
CA ASP A 11 10.93 12.47 24.07
C ASP A 11 11.62 11.25 23.46
N ARG A 12 10.84 10.22 23.13
CA ARG A 12 11.36 8.96 22.53
C ARG A 12 11.56 9.05 21.03
N ARG A 13 10.92 10.02 20.36
CA ARG A 13 10.91 10.15 18.89
C ARG A 13 11.75 11.34 18.40
N ILE A 14 11.85 12.41 19.19
CA ILE A 14 12.42 13.70 18.77
C ILE A 14 13.84 13.58 18.22
N LYS A 15 14.68 12.72 18.80
CA LYS A 15 16.05 12.48 18.31
C LYS A 15 16.06 11.93 16.89
N GLY A 16 15.18 10.98 16.57
CA GLY A 16 15.05 10.41 15.23
C GLY A 16 14.50 11.41 14.22
N ILE A 17 13.52 12.21 14.65
CA ILE A 17 12.90 13.26 13.83
C ILE A 17 13.92 14.34 13.45
N LEU A 18 14.62 14.90 14.44
CA LEU A 18 15.65 15.91 14.21
C LEU A 18 16.81 15.37 13.37
N ALA A 19 17.22 14.11 13.55
CA ALA A 19 18.25 13.51 12.71
C ALA A 19 17.81 13.43 11.23
N ALA A 20 16.58 13.00 10.97
CA ALA A 20 16.04 12.93 9.62
C ALA A 20 15.87 14.33 8.98
N LEU A 21 15.38 15.32 9.74
CA LEU A 21 15.24 16.70 9.28
C LEU A 21 16.60 17.32 8.95
N ASN A 22 17.57 17.23 9.87
CA ASN A 22 18.91 17.80 9.68
C ASN A 22 19.65 17.16 8.50
N ALA A 23 19.49 15.84 8.29
CA ALA A 23 20.03 15.15 7.12
C ALA A 23 19.48 15.68 5.78
N ASN A 24 18.34 16.35 5.80
CA ASN A 24 17.71 16.99 4.64
C ASN A 24 17.81 18.53 4.69
N GLY A 25 18.59 19.10 5.62
CA GLY A 25 18.79 20.55 5.72
C GLY A 25 17.54 21.31 6.23
N ILE A 26 16.81 20.71 7.16
CA ILE A 26 15.70 21.30 7.92
C ILE A 26 16.06 21.21 9.41
N LYS A 27 15.94 22.32 10.14
CA LYS A 27 16.38 22.47 11.53
C LYS A 27 15.49 21.73 12.51
N ASP A 28 14.18 21.95 12.42
CA ASP A 28 13.19 21.46 13.37
C ASP A 28 11.80 21.26 12.71
N ILE A 29 10.83 20.81 13.50
CA ILE A 29 9.49 20.45 13.01
C ILE A 29 8.70 21.72 12.67
N GLU A 30 8.98 22.82 13.38
CA GLU A 30 8.42 24.14 13.13
C GLU A 30 8.86 24.69 11.77
N GLU A 31 10.15 24.57 11.42
CA GLU A 31 10.63 24.88 10.08
C GLU A 31 9.99 23.97 9.02
N ALA A 32 9.83 22.68 9.31
CA ALA A 32 9.14 21.76 8.39
C ALA A 32 7.68 22.20 8.11
N ASN A 33 6.95 22.65 9.14
CA ASN A 33 5.61 23.21 8.96
C ASN A 33 5.63 24.51 8.15
N ALA A 34 6.59 25.41 8.43
CA ALA A 34 6.74 26.66 7.68
C ALA A 34 7.04 26.41 6.19
N ILE A 35 7.87 25.41 5.86
CA ILE A 35 8.14 25.00 4.47
C ILE A 35 6.85 24.54 3.79
N CYS A 36 6.01 23.75 4.47
CA CYS A 36 4.73 23.30 3.93
C CYS A 36 3.75 24.46 3.74
N GLU A 37 3.63 25.36 4.73
CA GLU A 37 2.77 26.55 4.65
C GLU A 37 3.20 27.50 3.52
N ALA A 38 4.52 27.71 3.33
CA ALA A 38 5.04 28.52 2.24
C ALA A 38 4.74 27.93 0.85
N ALA A 39 4.63 26.61 0.75
CA ALA A 39 4.19 25.91 -0.46
C ALA A 39 2.65 25.89 -0.61
N GLY A 40 1.90 26.44 0.33
CA GLY A 40 0.43 26.42 0.34
C GLY A 40 -0.17 25.04 0.63
N LEU A 41 0.60 24.14 1.26
CA LEU A 41 0.19 22.78 1.58
C LEU A 41 -0.07 22.63 3.08
N ASP A 42 -1.09 21.84 3.43
CA ASP A 42 -1.40 21.47 4.81
C ASP A 42 -1.47 19.96 5.00
N PRO A 43 -0.31 19.27 5.09
CA PRO A 43 -0.26 17.82 5.25
C PRO A 43 -0.88 17.33 6.57
N TYR A 44 -0.81 18.17 7.61
CA TYR A 44 -1.40 17.91 8.92
C TYR A 44 -2.92 17.74 8.78
N LYS A 45 -3.59 18.74 8.20
CA LYS A 45 -5.04 18.73 7.98
C LYS A 45 -5.45 17.67 6.96
N THR A 46 -4.65 17.46 5.92
CA THR A 46 -4.91 16.41 4.92
C THR A 46 -4.91 15.01 5.56
N CYS A 47 -4.00 14.75 6.50
CA CYS A 47 -3.95 13.50 7.25
C CYS A 47 -5.21 13.32 8.10
N GLU A 48 -5.61 14.36 8.84
CA GLU A 48 -6.79 14.38 9.70
C GLU A 48 -8.10 14.18 8.92
N GLU A 49 -8.27 14.88 7.78
CA GLU A 49 -9.44 14.75 6.91
C GLU A 49 -9.51 13.36 6.25
N THR A 50 -8.35 12.73 6.00
CA THR A 50 -8.29 11.38 5.43
C THR A 50 -8.63 10.31 6.47
N GLN A 51 -8.14 10.47 7.70
CA GLN A 51 -8.40 9.55 8.80
C GLN A 51 -8.65 10.33 10.10
N PRO A 52 -9.90 10.65 10.45
CA PRO A 52 -10.22 11.50 11.61
C PRO A 52 -9.74 10.97 12.96
N ILE A 53 -9.55 9.65 13.07
CA ILE A 53 -9.03 8.99 14.28
C ILE A 53 -7.51 8.81 14.29
N CYS A 54 -6.77 9.48 13.39
CA CYS A 54 -5.31 9.42 13.38
C CYS A 54 -4.69 10.14 14.59
N PHE A 55 -3.60 9.58 15.10
CA PHE A 55 -2.83 10.15 16.19
C PHE A 55 -2.06 11.41 15.76
N GLU A 56 -1.70 12.25 16.73
CA GLU A 56 -0.94 13.48 16.46
C GLU A 56 0.41 13.18 15.80
N ASN A 57 1.08 12.10 16.22
CA ASN A 57 2.33 11.68 15.60
C ASN A 57 2.21 11.38 14.09
N ALA A 58 1.07 10.91 13.61
CA ALA A 58 0.86 10.62 12.20
C ALA A 58 0.74 11.93 11.41
N LYS A 59 -0.05 12.88 11.91
CA LYS A 59 -0.23 14.20 11.30
C LYS A 59 1.12 14.92 11.15
N TRP A 60 1.92 14.94 12.21
CA TRP A 60 3.27 15.54 12.18
C TRP A 60 4.27 14.76 11.32
N ALA A 61 4.17 13.43 11.24
CA ALA A 61 5.01 12.64 10.34
C ALA A 61 4.77 12.97 8.86
N TYR A 62 3.52 13.23 8.47
CA TYR A 62 3.20 13.73 7.12
C TYR A 62 3.73 15.14 6.87
N VAL A 63 3.72 16.03 7.87
CA VAL A 63 4.33 17.37 7.75
C VAL A 63 5.84 17.26 7.51
N VAL A 64 6.55 16.50 8.36
CA VAL A 64 8.00 16.27 8.23
C VAL A 64 8.34 15.64 6.88
N GLY A 65 7.60 14.61 6.49
CA GLY A 65 7.79 13.92 5.21
C GLY A 65 7.56 14.83 4.01
N THR A 66 6.52 15.68 4.05
CA THR A 66 6.22 16.62 2.98
C THR A 66 7.28 17.71 2.88
N ALA A 67 7.74 18.25 4.01
CA ALA A 67 8.82 19.23 4.02
C ALA A 67 10.12 18.67 3.42
N ILE A 68 10.46 17.40 3.73
CA ILE A 68 11.60 16.70 3.12
C ILE A 68 11.40 16.58 1.60
N ALA A 69 10.20 16.21 1.14
CA ALA A 69 9.91 16.10 -0.29
C ALA A 69 10.06 17.45 -1.03
N LEU A 70 9.56 18.53 -0.43
CA LEU A 70 9.69 19.89 -0.96
C LEU A 70 11.16 20.32 -1.02
N LYS A 71 11.92 20.08 0.05
CA LYS A 71 13.34 20.43 0.13
C LYS A 71 14.20 19.65 -0.88
N LYS A 72 13.84 18.40 -1.16
CA LYS A 72 14.46 17.58 -2.22
C LYS A 72 14.06 18.00 -3.64
N GLY A 73 13.06 18.87 -3.79
CA GLY A 73 12.56 19.29 -5.09
C GLY A 73 11.87 18.16 -5.87
N CYS A 74 11.21 17.23 -5.17
CA CYS A 74 10.47 16.13 -5.79
C CYS A 74 9.44 16.67 -6.80
N LYS A 75 9.56 16.25 -8.06
CA LYS A 75 8.72 16.75 -9.17
C LYS A 75 7.54 15.85 -9.51
N ASN A 76 7.59 14.59 -9.10
CA ASN A 76 6.55 13.61 -9.36
C ASN A 76 6.02 13.02 -8.03
N ALA A 77 4.83 12.42 -8.10
CA ALA A 77 4.14 11.89 -6.92
C ALA A 77 4.87 10.70 -6.28
N ALA A 78 5.56 9.87 -7.07
CA ALA A 78 6.27 8.70 -6.58
C ALA A 78 7.46 9.11 -5.70
N ASP A 79 8.30 10.03 -6.16
CA ASP A 79 9.46 10.53 -5.41
C ASP A 79 9.01 11.26 -4.13
N ALA A 80 7.90 12.00 -4.21
CA ALA A 80 7.30 12.63 -3.05
C ALA A 80 6.83 11.59 -2.02
N ALA A 81 6.24 10.47 -2.47
CA ALA A 81 5.81 9.39 -1.59
C ALA A 81 7.00 8.70 -0.89
N GLU A 82 8.11 8.47 -1.60
CA GLU A 82 9.34 7.92 -0.99
C GLU A 82 9.91 8.88 0.07
N ALA A 83 9.94 10.18 -0.21
CA ALA A 83 10.36 11.21 0.74
C ALA A 83 9.44 11.29 1.97
N ILE A 84 8.12 11.18 1.78
CA ILE A 84 7.17 11.08 2.89
C ILE A 84 7.45 9.85 3.75
N GLY A 85 7.85 8.73 3.13
CA GLY A 85 8.29 7.53 3.84
C GLY A 85 9.45 7.77 4.82
N ILE A 86 10.37 8.69 4.49
CA ILE A 86 11.46 9.10 5.41
C ILE A 86 10.87 9.79 6.65
N GLY A 87 9.90 10.69 6.46
CA GLY A 87 9.18 11.33 7.55
C GLY A 87 8.46 10.32 8.44
N LEU A 88 7.71 9.39 7.86
CA LEU A 88 7.04 8.31 8.59
C LEU A 88 8.04 7.45 9.38
N GLN A 89 9.21 7.16 8.80
CA GLN A 89 10.24 6.37 9.45
C GLN A 89 10.87 7.10 10.63
N ALA A 90 11.06 8.42 10.51
CA ALA A 90 11.65 9.24 11.56
C ALA A 90 10.82 9.24 12.86
N PHE A 91 9.52 9.01 12.73
CA PHE A 91 8.62 8.87 13.88
C PHE A 91 8.63 7.45 14.47
N CYS A 92 9.23 6.43 13.85
CA CYS A 92 9.29 5.09 14.43
C CYS A 92 10.17 5.05 15.69
N ILE A 93 9.69 4.44 16.77
CA ILE A 93 10.43 4.38 18.04
C ILE A 93 11.59 3.38 17.93
N PRO A 94 12.83 3.76 18.30
CA PRO A 94 13.96 2.83 18.33
C PRO A 94 13.67 1.57 19.16
N GLY A 95 14.05 0.41 18.64
CA GLY A 95 13.77 -0.90 19.25
C GLY A 95 12.35 -1.43 19.05
N SER A 96 11.46 -0.68 18.39
CA SER A 96 10.16 -1.21 17.96
C SER A 96 10.29 -2.02 16.67
N VAL A 97 9.36 -2.95 16.44
CA VAL A 97 9.25 -3.69 15.17
C VAL A 97 9.12 -2.75 13.97
N ALA A 98 8.48 -1.59 14.15
CA ALA A 98 8.31 -0.61 13.10
C ALA A 98 9.65 0.04 12.68
N ALA A 99 10.52 0.32 13.65
CA ALA A 99 11.86 0.84 13.38
C ALA A 99 12.75 -0.24 12.72
N ASP A 100 12.77 -1.44 13.30
CA ASP A 100 13.59 -2.57 12.81
C ASP A 100 13.24 -2.95 11.37
N ARG A 101 11.95 -3.12 11.07
CA ARG A 101 11.47 -3.45 9.72
C ARG A 101 11.42 -2.26 8.76
N SER A 102 11.85 -1.08 9.18
CA SER A 102 11.82 0.15 8.38
C SER A 102 10.43 0.43 7.76
N VAL A 103 9.39 0.32 8.59
CA VAL A 103 7.98 0.35 8.14
C VAL A 103 7.61 1.68 7.47
N GLY A 104 8.13 2.81 7.95
CA GLY A 104 7.87 4.12 7.33
C GLY A 104 8.41 4.20 5.91
N ILE A 105 9.66 3.78 5.71
CA ILE A 105 10.28 3.68 4.38
C ILE A 105 9.49 2.70 3.51
N GLY A 106 9.11 1.55 4.07
CA GLY A 106 8.29 0.55 3.38
C GLY A 106 6.96 1.10 2.86
N HIS A 107 6.25 1.90 3.66
CA HIS A 107 5.02 2.55 3.23
C HIS A 107 5.24 3.59 2.14
N GLY A 108 6.30 4.41 2.24
CA GLY A 108 6.66 5.37 1.19
C GLY A 108 6.95 4.68 -0.14
N ASN A 109 7.75 3.62 -0.10
CA ASN A 109 8.08 2.81 -1.28
C ASN A 109 6.85 2.13 -1.87
N LEU A 110 5.96 1.57 -1.04
CA LEU A 110 4.71 0.96 -1.49
C LEU A 110 3.83 1.99 -2.22
N ALA A 111 3.64 3.17 -1.63
CA ALA A 111 2.88 4.24 -2.25
C ALA A 111 3.52 4.68 -3.58
N ALA A 112 4.84 4.81 -3.63
CA ALA A 112 5.57 5.14 -4.85
C ALA A 112 5.40 4.08 -5.94
N MET A 113 5.45 2.79 -5.60
CA MET A 113 5.18 1.71 -6.55
C MET A 113 3.77 1.83 -7.13
N LEU A 114 2.76 2.15 -6.33
CA LEU A 114 1.39 2.33 -6.82
C LEU A 114 1.23 3.59 -7.69
N LEU A 115 2.06 4.60 -7.52
CA LEU A 115 2.03 5.85 -8.30
C LEU A 115 2.85 5.76 -9.60
N ARG A 116 3.75 4.78 -9.72
CA ARG A 116 4.60 4.54 -10.89
C ARG A 116 3.85 3.85 -12.03
N GLU A 117 3.99 4.37 -13.25
CA GLU A 117 3.26 3.90 -14.43
C GLU A 117 3.63 2.46 -14.83
N GLU A 118 4.81 1.98 -14.40
CA GLU A 118 5.26 0.60 -14.65
C GLU A 118 4.41 -0.42 -13.90
N THR A 119 3.81 -0.03 -12.77
CA THR A 119 2.86 -0.87 -12.03
C THR A 119 1.53 -0.87 -12.77
N LYS A 120 1.11 -2.03 -13.26
CA LYS A 120 -0.15 -2.21 -14.00
C LYS A 120 -1.19 -2.97 -13.21
N CYS A 121 -0.77 -3.95 -12.41
CA CYS A 121 -1.67 -4.78 -11.62
C CYS A 121 -1.41 -4.71 -10.13
N PHE A 122 -2.45 -4.35 -9.38
CA PHE A 122 -2.47 -4.29 -7.93
C PHE A 122 -3.37 -5.39 -7.37
N ALA A 123 -2.82 -6.25 -6.51
CA ALA A 123 -3.56 -7.32 -5.88
C ALA A 123 -3.80 -7.06 -4.40
N PHE A 124 -5.03 -7.31 -3.98
CA PHE A 124 -5.40 -7.36 -2.58
C PHE A 124 -5.57 -8.80 -2.13
N LEU A 125 -4.68 -9.25 -1.24
CA LEU A 125 -4.74 -10.59 -0.66
C LEU A 125 -5.53 -10.54 0.64
N ALA A 126 -6.75 -11.05 0.60
CA ALA A 126 -7.70 -11.00 1.70
C ALA A 126 -7.90 -12.40 2.29
N GLY A 127 -7.87 -12.53 3.62
CA GLY A 127 -8.35 -13.75 4.29
C GLY A 127 -9.87 -13.82 4.36
N HIS A 128 -10.40 -14.99 4.73
CA HIS A 128 -11.83 -15.35 4.76
C HIS A 128 -12.76 -14.34 5.48
N GLU A 129 -12.24 -13.50 6.37
CA GLU A 129 -13.03 -12.57 7.21
C GLU A 129 -13.04 -11.12 6.68
N SER A 130 -12.40 -10.84 5.53
CA SER A 130 -11.90 -9.48 5.25
C SER A 130 -12.73 -8.65 4.26
N PHE A 131 -14.06 -8.63 4.42
CA PHE A 131 -14.96 -7.81 3.59
C PHE A 131 -14.59 -6.31 3.61
N ALA A 132 -14.37 -5.74 4.80
CA ALA A 132 -14.03 -4.31 4.95
C ALA A 132 -12.68 -3.93 4.32
N ALA A 133 -11.79 -4.92 4.19
CA ALA A 133 -10.43 -4.70 3.73
C ALA A 133 -10.38 -4.52 2.19
N ALA A 134 -11.31 -5.13 1.46
CA ALA A 134 -11.49 -4.95 0.01
C ALA A 134 -11.84 -3.49 -0.36
N GLU A 135 -12.77 -2.87 0.36
CA GLU A 135 -13.17 -1.47 0.14
C GLU A 135 -12.00 -0.49 0.39
N GLY A 136 -11.18 -0.75 1.43
CA GLY A 136 -9.98 0.03 1.70
C GLY A 136 -8.97 -0.03 0.55
N ALA A 137 -8.70 -1.23 0.04
CA ALA A 137 -7.74 -1.44 -1.05
C ALA A 137 -8.15 -0.72 -2.35
N ILE A 138 -9.44 -0.76 -2.68
CA ILE A 138 -9.97 -0.09 -3.86
C ILE A 138 -9.85 1.43 -3.73
N LYS A 139 -10.10 1.97 -2.53
CA LYS A 139 -9.89 3.41 -2.29
C LYS A 139 -8.43 3.82 -2.49
N ILE A 140 -7.47 2.97 -2.12
CA ILE A 140 -6.04 3.23 -2.36
C ILE A 140 -5.76 3.31 -3.86
N ALA A 141 -6.19 2.30 -4.62
CA ALA A 141 -6.00 2.29 -6.07
C ALA A 141 -6.69 3.49 -6.76
N ALA A 142 -7.95 3.77 -6.40
CA ALA A 142 -8.71 4.89 -6.94
C ALA A 142 -8.08 6.26 -6.62
N LYS A 143 -7.37 6.39 -5.50
CA LYS A 143 -6.61 7.61 -5.15
C LYS A 143 -5.32 7.71 -5.97
N ALA A 144 -4.61 6.61 -6.18
CA ALA A 144 -3.43 6.57 -7.05
C ALA A 144 -3.81 6.91 -8.50
N ASP A 145 -4.91 6.34 -9.00
CA ASP A 145 -5.40 6.55 -10.37
C ASP A 145 -5.74 8.01 -10.71
N LYS A 146 -5.92 8.88 -9.71
CA LYS A 146 -6.16 10.32 -9.96
C LYS A 146 -4.98 11.03 -10.63
N VAL A 147 -3.77 10.53 -10.44
CA VAL A 147 -2.54 11.15 -10.95
C VAL A 147 -1.81 10.25 -11.96
N ARG A 148 -2.39 9.09 -12.27
CA ARG A 148 -1.86 8.14 -13.26
C ARG A 148 -2.47 8.39 -14.63
N LYS A 149 -1.73 8.03 -15.67
CA LYS A 149 -2.21 8.01 -17.06
C LYS A 149 -3.08 6.78 -17.31
N GLU A 150 -2.62 5.63 -16.81
CA GLU A 150 -3.36 4.37 -16.91
C GLU A 150 -3.80 3.89 -15.52
N PRO A 151 -5.10 3.61 -15.33
CA PRO A 151 -5.61 3.16 -14.05
C PRO A 151 -5.09 1.76 -13.70
N LEU A 152 -4.88 1.50 -12.42
CA LEU A 152 -4.44 0.22 -11.91
C LEU A 152 -5.51 -0.86 -12.13
N ARG A 153 -5.13 -1.98 -12.71
CA ARG A 153 -5.97 -3.19 -12.69
C ARG A 153 -5.96 -3.76 -11.28
N CYS A 154 -7.11 -3.77 -10.64
CA CYS A 154 -7.24 -4.26 -9.26
C CYS A 154 -7.80 -5.66 -9.24
N ILE A 155 -7.16 -6.56 -8.49
CA ILE A 155 -7.67 -7.90 -8.24
C ILE A 155 -7.77 -8.20 -6.74
N LEU A 156 -8.71 -9.06 -6.38
CA LEU A 156 -8.77 -9.70 -5.07
C LEU A 156 -8.41 -11.17 -5.21
N ASN A 157 -7.66 -11.69 -4.25
CA ASN A 157 -7.23 -13.08 -4.18
C ASN A 157 -7.01 -13.49 -2.71
N GLY A 158 -6.77 -14.77 -2.42
CA GLY A 158 -6.54 -15.30 -1.07
C GLY A 158 -7.81 -15.73 -0.32
N LEU A 159 -8.96 -15.67 -0.98
CA LEU A 159 -10.27 -16.04 -0.45
C LEU A 159 -10.66 -17.45 -0.93
N GLY A 160 -11.49 -18.16 -0.17
CA GLY A 160 -12.21 -19.32 -0.71
C GLY A 160 -13.14 -18.95 -1.86
N LYS A 161 -13.45 -19.89 -2.76
CA LYS A 161 -14.27 -19.65 -3.97
C LYS A 161 -15.69 -19.18 -3.66
N ASP A 162 -16.28 -19.72 -2.60
CA ASP A 162 -17.58 -19.31 -2.06
C ASP A 162 -17.55 -17.86 -1.52
N ALA A 163 -16.55 -17.54 -0.70
CA ALA A 163 -16.36 -16.21 -0.14
C ALA A 163 -16.11 -15.17 -1.24
N ALA A 164 -15.28 -15.51 -2.23
CA ALA A 164 -15.00 -14.65 -3.38
C ALA A 164 -16.27 -14.34 -4.17
N GLN A 165 -17.14 -15.33 -4.41
CA GLN A 165 -18.41 -15.10 -5.09
C GLN A 165 -19.33 -14.16 -4.31
N ILE A 166 -19.48 -14.39 -3.00
CA ILE A 166 -20.33 -13.56 -2.12
C ILE A 166 -19.80 -12.11 -2.08
N ILE A 167 -18.50 -11.93 -1.84
CA ILE A 167 -17.85 -10.61 -1.79
C ILE A 167 -18.01 -9.89 -3.13
N SER A 168 -17.86 -10.61 -4.24
CA SER A 168 -18.05 -10.03 -5.59
C SER A 168 -19.47 -9.53 -5.77
N ARG A 169 -20.46 -10.34 -5.40
CA ARG A 169 -21.87 -9.99 -5.52
C ARG A 169 -22.25 -8.78 -4.68
N ILE A 170 -21.82 -8.75 -3.41
CA ILE A 170 -22.17 -7.65 -2.49
C ILE A 170 -21.53 -6.33 -2.95
N ASN A 171 -20.28 -6.37 -3.41
CA ASN A 171 -19.58 -5.15 -3.79
C ASN A 171 -19.80 -4.76 -5.25
N GLY A 172 -20.34 -5.63 -6.10
CA GLY A 172 -20.50 -5.41 -7.53
C GLY A 172 -19.20 -5.63 -8.34
N PHE A 173 -18.29 -6.46 -7.85
CA PHE A 173 -17.08 -6.84 -8.60
C PHE A 173 -17.37 -7.93 -9.63
N THR A 174 -16.39 -8.19 -10.49
CA THR A 174 -16.43 -9.35 -11.38
C THR A 174 -15.87 -10.56 -10.66
N TYR A 175 -16.70 -11.56 -10.41
CA TYR A 175 -16.26 -12.85 -9.88
C TYR A 175 -15.60 -13.66 -10.98
N VAL A 176 -14.38 -14.14 -10.74
CA VAL A 176 -13.66 -15.02 -11.65
C VAL A 176 -13.39 -16.35 -10.96
N GLN A 177 -14.09 -17.37 -11.40
CA GLN A 177 -13.92 -18.73 -10.91
C GLN A 177 -12.85 -19.44 -11.72
N THR A 178 -11.88 -20.03 -11.03
CA THR A 178 -10.81 -20.80 -11.64
C THR A 178 -10.90 -22.29 -11.30
N GLN A 179 -10.32 -23.09 -12.18
CA GLN A 179 -9.99 -24.48 -11.94
C GLN A 179 -8.47 -24.62 -12.11
N PHE A 180 -7.82 -25.10 -11.05
CA PHE A 180 -6.39 -25.39 -11.07
C PHE A 180 -6.16 -26.89 -11.25
N ASP A 181 -5.33 -27.25 -12.22
CA ASP A 181 -4.85 -28.62 -12.40
C ASP A 181 -3.58 -28.82 -11.58
N TYR A 182 -3.66 -29.66 -10.55
CA TYR A 182 -2.56 -29.91 -9.63
C TYR A 182 -1.42 -30.73 -10.23
N TYR A 183 -1.67 -31.48 -11.31
CA TYR A 183 -0.67 -32.28 -12.01
C TYR A 183 0.16 -31.43 -12.96
N THR A 184 -0.48 -30.58 -13.75
CA THR A 184 0.20 -29.73 -14.75
C THR A 184 0.60 -28.36 -14.22
N GLY A 185 -0.09 -27.86 -13.18
CA GLY A 185 0.05 -26.49 -12.69
C GLY A 185 -0.71 -25.45 -13.53
N GLU A 186 -1.58 -25.89 -14.45
CA GLU A 186 -2.34 -24.99 -15.31
C GLU A 186 -3.56 -24.41 -14.60
N LEU A 187 -3.80 -23.10 -14.81
CA LEU A 187 -4.95 -22.38 -14.25
C LEU A 187 -5.92 -21.96 -15.35
N THR A 188 -7.12 -22.54 -15.33
CA THR A 188 -8.19 -22.23 -16.30
C THR A 188 -9.28 -21.38 -15.65
N VAL A 189 -9.81 -20.40 -16.38
CA VAL A 189 -11.02 -19.66 -15.95
C VAL A 189 -12.24 -20.42 -16.44
N VAL A 190 -13.07 -20.88 -15.50
CA VAL A 190 -14.28 -21.66 -15.82
C VAL A 190 -15.53 -20.80 -15.85
N ARG A 191 -15.52 -19.65 -15.17
CA ARG A 191 -16.66 -18.74 -15.11
C ARG A 191 -16.22 -17.32 -14.78
N GLU A 192 -16.81 -16.35 -15.46
CA GLU A 192 -16.65 -14.92 -15.15
C GLU A 192 -18.05 -14.27 -15.08
N ILE A 193 -18.35 -13.59 -13.97
CA ILE A 193 -19.65 -12.95 -13.73
C ILE A 193 -19.42 -11.52 -13.23
N ALA A 194 -19.80 -10.54 -14.03
CA ALA A 194 -19.89 -9.15 -13.58
C ALA A 194 -21.18 -8.94 -12.78
N TYR A 195 -21.07 -8.52 -11.52
CA TYR A 195 -22.23 -8.21 -10.67
C TYR A 195 -22.63 -6.72 -10.71
N SER A 196 -21.93 -5.90 -11.48
CA SER A 196 -22.32 -4.51 -11.80
C SER A 196 -21.81 -4.12 -13.19
N ASP A 197 -22.26 -2.96 -13.69
CA ASP A 197 -21.83 -2.41 -15.00
C ASP A 197 -20.84 -1.24 -14.86
N GLY A 198 -20.50 -0.86 -13.62
CA GLY A 198 -19.71 0.33 -13.30
C GLY A 198 -18.21 0.07 -13.15
N ALA A 199 -17.49 1.08 -12.62
CA ALA A 199 -16.06 0.96 -12.32
C ALA A 199 -15.72 -0.21 -11.39
N ARG A 200 -16.67 -0.61 -10.52
CA ARG A 200 -16.52 -1.76 -9.62
C ARG A 200 -16.41 -3.09 -10.37
N ALA A 201 -17.07 -3.24 -11.51
CA ALA A 201 -16.99 -4.43 -12.36
C ALA A 201 -15.57 -4.66 -12.93
N LYS A 202 -14.74 -3.61 -13.00
CA LYS A 202 -13.34 -3.73 -13.45
C LYS A 202 -12.45 -4.43 -12.43
N VAL A 203 -12.89 -4.54 -11.18
CA VAL A 203 -12.18 -5.26 -10.13
C VAL A 203 -12.49 -6.75 -10.29
N LYS A 204 -11.47 -7.58 -10.49
CA LYS A 204 -11.62 -9.04 -10.59
C LYS A 204 -11.39 -9.68 -9.23
N CYS A 205 -12.36 -10.43 -8.75
CA CYS A 205 -12.27 -11.12 -7.47
C CYS A 205 -12.17 -12.63 -7.73
N TYR A 206 -11.01 -13.16 -7.39
CA TYR A 206 -10.67 -14.56 -7.49
C TYR A 206 -10.83 -15.23 -6.13
N GLY A 207 -11.33 -16.47 -6.16
CA GLY A 207 -11.19 -17.40 -5.04
C GLY A 207 -10.29 -18.56 -5.43
N ALA A 208 -9.55 -19.07 -4.44
CA ALA A 208 -8.61 -20.16 -4.60
C ALA A 208 -8.88 -21.24 -3.55
N ASP A 209 -8.74 -22.51 -3.94
CA ASP A 209 -8.87 -23.64 -3.01
C ASP A 209 -7.63 -23.78 -2.11
N ASP A 210 -6.47 -23.35 -2.62
CA ASP A 210 -5.21 -23.37 -1.87
C ASP A 210 -4.21 -22.26 -2.29
N VAL A 211 -3.02 -22.31 -1.69
CA VAL A 211 -1.95 -21.35 -1.97
C VAL A 211 -1.39 -21.49 -3.39
N ARG A 212 -1.37 -22.70 -3.97
CA ARG A 212 -0.81 -22.95 -5.32
C ARG A 212 -1.70 -22.30 -6.37
N GLU A 213 -3.01 -22.51 -6.29
CA GLU A 213 -3.98 -21.85 -7.16
C GLU A 213 -3.91 -20.34 -6.96
N GLY A 214 -3.83 -19.87 -5.71
CA GLY A 214 -3.66 -18.45 -5.40
C GLY A 214 -2.42 -17.84 -6.06
N VAL A 215 -1.28 -18.52 -6.05
CA VAL A 215 -0.05 -18.06 -6.72
C VAL A 215 -0.20 -18.09 -8.24
N ALA A 216 -0.83 -19.11 -8.80
CA ALA A 216 -1.11 -19.19 -10.24
C ALA A 216 -1.99 -18.02 -10.72
N ILE A 217 -2.97 -17.59 -9.91
CA ILE A 217 -3.78 -16.40 -10.18
C ILE A 217 -2.91 -15.14 -10.25
N MET A 218 -1.96 -14.98 -9.31
CA MET A 218 -1.04 -13.83 -9.30
C MET A 218 -0.19 -13.78 -10.57
N TRP A 219 0.28 -14.94 -11.07
CA TRP A 219 0.99 -15.05 -12.34
C TRP A 219 0.12 -14.74 -13.54
N LYS A 220 -1.09 -15.32 -13.60
CA LYS A 220 -2.06 -15.08 -14.69
C LYS A 220 -2.35 -13.59 -14.87
N GLU A 221 -2.55 -12.89 -13.77
CA GLU A 221 -2.86 -11.46 -13.77
C GLU A 221 -1.62 -10.56 -13.90
N GLY A 222 -0.41 -11.12 -13.83
CA GLY A 222 0.83 -10.37 -13.90
C GLY A 222 0.94 -9.34 -12.77
N VAL A 223 0.66 -9.76 -11.53
CA VAL A 223 0.63 -8.85 -10.39
C VAL A 223 1.99 -8.21 -10.15
N ASP A 224 2.02 -6.88 -10.05
CA ASP A 224 3.23 -6.09 -9.81
C ASP A 224 3.38 -5.76 -8.32
N VAL A 225 2.28 -5.37 -7.69
CA VAL A 225 2.23 -4.97 -6.27
C VAL A 225 1.08 -5.70 -5.60
N SER A 226 1.32 -6.20 -4.39
CA SER A 226 0.26 -6.77 -3.57
C SER A 226 0.35 -6.31 -2.14
N ILE A 227 -0.81 -6.11 -1.51
CA ILE A 227 -0.90 -5.91 -0.06
C ILE A 227 -1.80 -6.98 0.55
N THR A 228 -1.63 -7.22 1.84
CA THR A 228 -2.42 -8.20 2.58
C THR A 228 -3.43 -7.48 3.46
N GLY A 229 -4.71 -7.79 3.25
CA GLY A 229 -5.81 -7.35 4.09
C GLY A 229 -5.91 -8.20 5.33
N ASN A 230 -5.83 -7.55 6.50
CA ASN A 230 -6.15 -8.14 7.79
C ASN A 230 -5.16 -9.21 8.28
N SER A 231 -4.13 -8.75 8.98
CA SER A 231 -3.66 -9.46 10.15
C SER A 231 -3.71 -8.45 11.28
N THR A 232 -4.13 -8.86 12.47
CA THR A 232 -3.89 -8.09 13.71
C THR A 232 -2.40 -7.87 13.97
N ASN A 233 -1.52 -8.44 13.13
CA ASN A 233 -0.09 -8.20 13.13
C ASN A 233 0.58 -8.42 11.75
N PRO A 234 0.39 -7.52 10.76
CA PRO A 234 0.95 -7.68 9.41
C PRO A 234 2.48 -7.53 9.41
N THR A 235 3.06 -7.01 10.49
CA THR A 235 4.50 -6.99 10.72
C THR A 235 5.05 -8.31 11.27
N ARG A 236 4.23 -9.34 11.51
CA ARG A 236 4.68 -10.66 11.98
C ARG A 236 4.51 -11.78 10.97
N PHE A 237 3.43 -11.80 10.17
CA PHE A 237 3.17 -12.92 9.25
C PHE A 237 2.88 -12.44 7.83
N GLN A 238 3.63 -12.98 6.87
CA GLN A 238 3.41 -12.76 5.45
C GLN A 238 2.32 -13.71 4.94
N HIS A 239 1.40 -13.22 4.11
CA HIS A 239 0.42 -14.08 3.46
C HIS A 239 1.14 -15.10 2.55
N PRO A 240 0.86 -16.41 2.66
CA PRO A 240 1.59 -17.45 1.93
C PRO A 240 1.64 -17.22 0.41
N VAL A 241 0.51 -16.83 -0.19
CA VAL A 241 0.47 -16.47 -1.63
C VAL A 241 1.45 -15.33 -1.97
N ALA A 242 1.50 -14.27 -1.16
CA ALA A 242 2.43 -13.14 -1.39
C ALA A 242 3.89 -13.59 -1.26
N GLY A 243 4.18 -14.41 -0.25
CA GLY A 243 5.53 -14.93 0.01
C GLY A 243 6.04 -15.81 -1.12
N THR A 244 5.24 -16.80 -1.50
CA THR A 244 5.58 -17.73 -2.58
C THR A 244 5.70 -17.02 -3.92
N TYR A 245 4.72 -16.18 -4.29
CA TYR A 245 4.77 -15.42 -5.53
C TYR A 245 6.00 -14.50 -5.62
N LYS A 246 6.33 -13.78 -4.53
CA LYS A 246 7.53 -12.94 -4.48
C LYS A 246 8.82 -13.76 -4.69
N LYS A 247 8.91 -14.93 -4.07
CA LYS A 247 10.06 -15.84 -4.22
C LYS A 247 10.21 -16.28 -5.68
N GLU A 248 9.13 -16.75 -6.31
CA GLU A 248 9.14 -17.20 -7.69
C GLU A 248 9.52 -16.08 -8.67
N ARG A 249 8.94 -14.87 -8.50
CA ARG A 249 9.29 -13.69 -9.32
C ARG A 249 10.77 -13.31 -9.19
N THR A 250 11.34 -13.44 -8.00
CA THR A 250 12.76 -13.12 -7.75
C THR A 250 13.69 -14.15 -8.40
N LEU A 251 13.37 -15.44 -8.27
CA LEU A 251 14.12 -16.52 -8.92
C LEU A 251 14.08 -16.40 -10.45
N LEU A 252 12.92 -16.12 -11.03
CA LEU A 252 12.80 -15.92 -12.47
C LEU A 252 13.67 -14.75 -12.96
N LYS A 253 13.67 -13.62 -12.24
CA LYS A 253 14.53 -12.48 -12.58
C LYS A 253 16.01 -12.86 -12.56
N SER A 254 16.44 -13.61 -11.55
CA SER A 254 17.84 -14.06 -11.45
C SER A 254 18.26 -14.97 -12.60
N LEU A 255 17.36 -15.81 -13.11
CA LEU A 255 17.60 -16.69 -14.24
C LEU A 255 17.66 -15.95 -15.58
N ILE A 256 16.86 -14.89 -15.75
CA ILE A 256 16.86 -14.07 -16.97
C ILE A 256 18.06 -13.10 -17.02
N SER A 257 18.63 -12.75 -15.86
CA SER A 257 19.80 -11.87 -15.75
C SER A 257 21.16 -12.57 -15.89
N GLN A 258 21.17 -13.90 -16.04
CA GLN A 258 22.35 -14.73 -16.33
C GLN A 258 22.41 -15.03 -17.83
#